data_AF-A0A2M7GPT9-F1
#
_entry.id   AF-A0A2M7GPT9-F1
#
_cell.length_a   1.000
_cell.length_b   1.000
_cell.length_c   1.000
_cell.angle_alpha   90.00
_cell.angle_beta   90.00
_cell.angle_gamma   90.00
#
_symmetry.space_group_name_H-M   'P 1'
#
loop_
_entity.id
_entity.type
_entity.pdbx_description
1 polymer ?
#
loop_
_entity_poly.entity_id
_entity_poly.type
_entity_poly.pdbx_seq_one_letter_code
_entity_poly.pdbx_strand_id
1 'polypeptide(L)'
;AAFPERSLSRVIVAAFLVGEFQPQDGKRDFTVVVGRFGANWPVEDLAAVLVHELIGHGVQRLMNRFGHDRPIDLECEARLWQQLYYVDAAMPQDTREMVEFRTTTDRRVCHDFRRFVAKARPGMMRAWDTGRPDMAGLLDLFQDYYAAARHTRKTGHNR
;
A
#
# COMPACT_ATOMS: atom_id res chain seq x y z
N ALA A 1 -12.23 -42.90 19.10
CA ALA A 1 -11.58 -41.61 19.42
C ALA A 1 -12.50 -40.50 18.96
N ALA A 2 -12.90 -39.57 19.84
CA ALA A 2 -13.66 -38.40 19.43
C ALA A 2 -12.70 -37.43 18.72
N PHE A 3 -13.08 -36.94 17.54
CA PHE A 3 -12.38 -35.83 16.91
C PHE A 3 -12.45 -34.60 17.84
N PRO A 4 -11.36 -33.83 18.01
CA PRO A 4 -11.42 -32.62 18.82
C PRO A 4 -12.44 -31.64 18.22
N GLU A 5 -13.16 -30.92 19.07
CA GLU A 5 -14.08 -29.86 18.62
C GLU A 5 -13.32 -28.87 17.73
N ARG A 6 -13.93 -28.49 16.60
CA ARG A 6 -13.39 -27.47 15.71
C ARG A 6 -13.35 -26.12 16.43
N SER A 7 -12.22 -25.84 17.08
CA SER A 7 -11.87 -24.49 17.52
C SER A 7 -11.47 -23.67 16.29
N LEU A 8 -12.35 -22.77 15.85
CA LEU A 8 -11.97 -21.68 14.95
C LEU A 8 -11.12 -20.69 15.74
N SER A 9 -9.80 -20.90 15.80
CA SER A 9 -8.88 -19.90 16.33
C SER A 9 -8.91 -18.67 15.41
N ARG A 10 -9.63 -17.65 15.84
CA ARG A 10 -9.70 -16.34 15.19
C ARG A 10 -8.64 -15.46 15.84
N VAL A 11 -7.43 -15.45 15.29
CA VAL A 11 -6.45 -14.42 15.64
C VAL A 11 -6.88 -13.15 14.91
N ILE A 12 -7.19 -12.09 15.66
CA ILE A 12 -7.38 -10.74 15.14
C ILE A 12 -6.19 -9.94 15.65
N VAL A 13 -5.23 -9.65 14.78
CA VAL A 13 -4.23 -8.62 15.06
C VAL A 13 -4.85 -7.30 14.65
N ALA A 14 -5.10 -6.42 15.62
CA ALA A 14 -5.48 -5.04 15.39
C ALA A 14 -4.31 -4.15 15.81
N ALA A 15 -3.75 -3.41 14.87
CA ALA A 15 -2.83 -2.32 15.19
C ALA A 15 -3.65 -1.03 15.23
N PHE A 16 -3.51 -0.31 16.33
CA PHE A 16 -4.29 0.90 16.61
C PHE A 16 -3.42 2.13 16.41
N LEU A 17 -3.91 3.09 15.63
CA LEU A 17 -3.43 4.47 15.70
C LEU A 17 -4.11 5.12 16.92
N VAL A 18 -3.32 5.72 17.81
CA VAL A 18 -3.82 6.32 19.06
C VAL A 18 -4.87 7.40 18.71
N GLY A 19 -6.10 7.24 19.21
CA GLY A 19 -7.23 8.13 18.95
C GLY A 19 -8.28 7.61 17.95
N GLU A 20 -7.93 6.62 17.12
CA GLU A 20 -8.78 6.11 16.02
C GLU A 20 -9.61 4.87 16.38
N PHE A 21 -9.43 4.33 17.59
CA PHE A 21 -10.27 3.27 18.14
C PHE A 21 -10.94 3.74 19.42
N GLN A 22 -12.22 4.06 19.31
CA GLN A 22 -13.09 4.43 20.42
C GLN A 22 -14.09 3.28 20.65
N PRO A 23 -13.74 2.27 21.47
CA PRO A 23 -14.57 1.09 21.65
C PRO A 23 -15.96 1.40 22.24
N GLN A 24 -16.13 2.54 22.90
CA GLN A 24 -17.40 2.96 23.49
C GLN A 24 -18.46 3.36 22.45
N ASP A 25 -18.03 3.84 21.28
CA ASP A 25 -18.92 4.31 20.21
C ASP A 25 -19.04 3.30 19.05
N GLY A 26 -18.32 2.17 19.13
CA GLY A 26 -18.23 1.18 18.06
C GLY A 26 -17.50 1.66 16.81
N LYS A 27 -16.91 2.87 16.84
CA LYS A 27 -16.17 3.46 15.72
C LYS A 27 -14.81 2.82 15.56
N ARG A 28 -14.59 2.29 14.35
CA ARG A 28 -13.34 1.72 13.87
C ARG A 28 -12.84 2.65 12.76
N ASP A 29 -12.31 3.81 13.13
CA ASP A 29 -12.05 4.87 12.17
C ASP A 29 -10.86 4.55 11.24
N PHE A 30 -9.99 3.63 11.68
CA PHE A 30 -9.03 2.91 10.84
C PHE A 30 -8.63 1.59 11.52
N THR A 31 -8.98 0.44 10.95
CA THR A 31 -8.68 -0.87 11.54
C THR A 31 -8.28 -1.87 10.47
N VAL A 32 -7.09 -2.45 10.64
CA VAL A 32 -6.61 -3.58 9.81
C VAL A 32 -6.94 -4.87 10.53
N VAL A 33 -7.57 -5.81 9.82
CA VAL A 33 -7.97 -7.11 10.36
C VAL A 33 -7.25 -8.22 9.62
N VAL A 34 -6.32 -8.88 10.30
CA VAL A 34 -5.68 -10.10 9.78
C VAL A 34 -6.57 -11.30 10.11
N GLY A 35 -7.03 -12.02 9.09
CA GLY A 35 -7.82 -13.24 9.26
C GLY A 35 -6.93 -14.48 9.46
N ARG A 36 -7.55 -15.64 9.75
CA ARG A 36 -6.86 -16.92 9.99
C ARG A 36 -5.85 -17.32 8.90
N PHE A 37 -6.11 -16.94 7.65
CA PHE A 37 -5.22 -17.28 6.53
C PHE A 37 -3.97 -16.41 6.54
N GLY A 38 -4.12 -15.09 6.74
CA GLY A 38 -3.00 -14.17 6.89
C GLY A 38 -2.17 -14.45 8.15
N ALA A 39 -2.81 -14.91 9.23
CA ALA A 39 -2.11 -15.31 10.46
C ALA A 39 -1.18 -16.53 10.26
N ASN A 40 -1.37 -17.30 9.19
CA ASN A 40 -0.51 -18.43 8.82
C ASN A 40 0.50 -18.09 7.72
N TRP A 41 0.57 -16.83 7.27
CA TRP A 41 1.56 -16.42 6.28
C TRP A 41 2.97 -16.39 6.89
N PRO A 42 4.02 -16.54 6.06
CA PRO A 42 5.37 -16.17 6.47
C PRO A 42 5.38 -14.76 7.09
N VAL A 43 6.20 -14.58 8.13
CA VAL A 43 6.22 -13.33 8.90
C VAL A 43 6.55 -12.15 8.00
N GLU A 44 7.45 -12.35 7.05
CA GLU A 44 7.93 -11.35 6.11
C GLU A 44 6.82 -10.92 5.14
N ASP A 45 6.02 -11.86 4.65
CA ASP A 45 4.88 -11.58 3.76
C ASP A 45 3.74 -10.88 4.50
N LEU A 46 3.46 -11.30 5.73
CA LEU A 46 2.47 -10.63 6.57
C LEU A 46 2.92 -9.20 6.92
N ALA A 47 4.19 -9.01 7.26
CA ALA A 47 4.75 -7.71 7.55
C ALA A 47 4.65 -6.77 6.34
N ALA A 48 4.92 -7.25 5.13
CA ALA A 48 4.74 -6.46 3.91
C ALA A 48 3.30 -5.98 3.71
N VAL A 49 2.31 -6.87 3.95
CA VAL A 49 0.89 -6.47 3.92
C VAL A 49 0.57 -5.48 5.04
N LEU A 50 1.09 -5.68 6.25
CA LEU A 50 0.89 -4.72 7.34
C LEU A 50 1.50 -3.35 7.02
N VAL A 51 2.61 -3.27 6.28
CA VAL A 51 3.15 -2.00 5.79
C VAL A 51 2.21 -1.35 4.78
N HIS A 52 1.66 -2.11 3.83
CA HIS A 52 0.66 -1.61 2.88
C HIS A 52 -0.53 -0.96 3.61
N GLU A 53 -1.10 -1.70 4.55
CA GLU A 53 -2.31 -1.30 5.27
C GLU A 53 -2.04 -0.24 6.33
N LEU A 54 -1.08 -0.44 7.24
CA LEU A 54 -0.88 0.45 8.38
C LEU A 54 -0.03 1.67 8.06
N ILE A 55 0.98 1.54 7.20
CA ILE A 55 1.84 2.67 6.84
C ILE A 55 1.27 3.37 5.62
N GLY A 56 1.06 2.64 4.51
CA GLY A 56 0.54 3.20 3.27
C GLY A 56 -0.80 3.89 3.47
N HIS A 57 -1.83 3.11 3.83
CA HIS A 57 -3.15 3.67 4.10
C HIS A 57 -3.21 4.48 5.40
N GLY A 58 -2.42 4.16 6.44
CA GLY A 58 -2.40 4.95 7.67
C GLY A 58 -1.91 6.38 7.48
N VAL A 59 -0.84 6.61 6.71
CA VAL A 59 -0.36 7.97 6.38
C VAL A 59 -1.44 8.73 5.61
N GLN A 60 -2.10 8.08 4.65
CA GLN A 60 -3.20 8.70 3.89
C GLN A 60 -4.37 9.07 4.79
N ARG A 61 -4.69 8.24 5.79
CA ARG A 61 -5.74 8.50 6.78
C ARG A 61 -5.40 9.73 7.62
N LEU A 62 -4.16 9.84 8.11
CA LEU A 62 -3.67 11.00 8.87
C LEU A 62 -3.70 12.29 8.03
N MET A 63 -3.48 12.18 6.72
CA MET A 63 -3.59 13.29 5.77
C MET A 63 -5.04 13.60 5.35
N ASN A 64 -6.04 12.93 5.92
CA ASN A 64 -7.46 13.05 5.58
C ASN A 64 -7.74 12.86 4.07
N ARG A 65 -7.15 11.82 3.48
CA ARG A 65 -7.22 11.54 2.03
C ARG A 65 -8.36 10.60 1.63
N PHE A 66 -8.86 9.79 2.56
CA PHE A 66 -9.99 8.89 2.33
C PHE A 66 -11.27 9.65 2.00
N GLY A 67 -12.02 9.18 0.99
CA GLY A 67 -13.24 9.84 0.50
C GLY A 67 -13.01 11.10 -0.34
N HIS A 68 -11.78 11.61 -0.40
CA HIS A 68 -11.42 12.82 -1.15
C HIS A 68 -10.53 12.54 -2.37
N ASP A 69 -9.87 11.38 -2.39
CA ASP A 69 -8.96 10.96 -3.44
C ASP A 69 -9.47 9.81 -4.28
N ARG A 70 -8.83 9.63 -5.45
CA ARG A 70 -9.05 8.46 -6.29
C ARG A 70 -8.52 7.24 -5.55
N PRO A 71 -9.34 6.18 -5.35
CA PRO A 71 -8.89 4.96 -4.69
C PRO A 71 -7.62 4.39 -5.31
N ILE A 72 -7.50 4.41 -6.64
CA ILE A 72 -6.34 3.88 -7.36
C ILE A 72 -5.02 4.60 -7.03
N ASP A 73 -5.07 5.92 -6.74
CA ASP A 73 -3.88 6.68 -6.34
C ASP A 73 -3.48 6.32 -4.89
N LEU A 74 -4.46 6.10 -4.02
CA LEU A 74 -4.23 5.63 -2.65
C LEU A 74 -3.60 4.23 -2.63
N GLU A 75 -4.16 3.31 -3.41
CA GLU A 75 -3.62 1.96 -3.59
C GLU A 75 -2.20 1.97 -4.17
N CYS A 76 -1.91 2.87 -5.11
CA CYS A 76 -0.58 2.96 -5.70
C CYS A 76 0.47 3.33 -4.64
N GLU A 77 0.24 4.39 -3.86
CA GLU A 77 1.16 4.80 -2.80
C GLU A 77 1.31 3.72 -1.73
N ALA A 78 0.23 3.05 -1.34
CA ALA A 78 0.30 1.94 -0.38
C ALA A 78 1.11 0.74 -0.93
N ARG A 79 1.01 0.44 -2.24
CA ARG A 79 1.86 -0.56 -2.90
C ARG A 79 3.33 -0.13 -2.96
N LEU A 80 3.62 1.17 -3.14
CA LEU A 80 4.99 1.68 -3.09
C LEU A 80 5.62 1.50 -1.70
N TRP A 81 4.87 1.77 -0.63
CA TRP A 81 5.31 1.47 0.74
C TRP A 81 5.58 -0.02 0.95
N GLN A 82 4.69 -0.89 0.47
CA GLN A 82 4.89 -2.34 0.53
C GLN A 82 6.16 -2.77 -0.24
N GLN A 83 6.39 -2.19 -1.42
CA GLN A 83 7.57 -2.50 -2.22
C GLN A 83 8.88 -1.98 -1.58
N LEU A 84 8.83 -0.81 -0.92
CA LEU A 84 9.96 -0.32 -0.13
C LEU A 84 10.33 -1.33 0.96
N TYR A 85 9.34 -1.83 1.71
CA TYR A 85 9.59 -2.85 2.73
C TYR A 85 10.24 -4.12 2.14
N TYR A 86 9.75 -4.61 0.99
CA TYR A 86 10.37 -5.77 0.33
C TYR A 86 11.85 -5.54 0.00
N VAL A 87 12.22 -4.31 -0.40
CA VAL A 87 13.61 -3.93 -0.68
C VAL A 87 14.43 -3.83 0.61
N ASP A 88 13.93 -3.12 1.62
CA ASP A 88 14.64 -2.88 2.88
C ASP A 88 14.84 -4.16 3.71
N ALA A 89 13.86 -5.08 3.66
CA ALA A 89 13.95 -6.40 4.28
C ALA A 89 14.83 -7.39 3.48
N ALA A 90 15.46 -6.94 2.39
CA ALA A 90 16.29 -7.75 1.50
C ALA A 90 15.58 -9.02 0.98
N MET A 91 14.27 -8.94 0.77
CA MET A 91 13.49 -10.08 0.29
C MET A 91 13.83 -10.40 -1.17
N PRO A 92 13.83 -11.68 -1.57
CA PRO A 92 14.11 -12.08 -2.94
C PRO A 92 13.19 -11.38 -3.95
N GLN A 93 13.78 -10.64 -4.89
CA GLN A 93 13.03 -9.82 -5.84
C GLN A 93 12.65 -10.57 -7.12
N ASP A 94 13.22 -11.74 -7.38
CA ASP A 94 13.05 -12.49 -8.63
C ASP A 94 12.10 -13.70 -8.51
N THR A 95 11.47 -13.88 -7.35
CA THR A 95 10.42 -14.89 -7.18
C THR A 95 9.22 -14.57 -8.07
N ARG A 96 8.48 -15.61 -8.45
CA ARG A 96 7.26 -15.45 -9.27
C ARG A 96 6.27 -14.51 -8.57
N GLU A 97 6.10 -14.68 -7.27
CA GLU A 97 5.20 -13.90 -6.44
C GLU A 97 5.59 -12.41 -6.46
N MET A 98 6.88 -12.08 -6.36
CA MET A 98 7.36 -10.70 -6.45
C MET A 98 7.24 -10.12 -7.86
N VAL A 99 7.46 -10.92 -8.90
CA VAL A 99 7.24 -10.51 -10.29
C VAL A 99 5.75 -10.21 -10.55
N GLU A 100 4.85 -11.03 -10.03
CA GLU A 100 3.39 -10.82 -10.14
C GLU A 100 2.94 -9.59 -9.36
N PHE A 101 3.45 -9.41 -8.13
CA PHE A 101 3.23 -8.23 -7.31
C PHE A 101 3.65 -6.95 -8.06
N ARG A 102 4.88 -6.90 -8.58
CA ARG A 102 5.36 -5.73 -9.34
C ARG A 102 4.57 -5.51 -10.62
N THR A 103 4.27 -6.57 -11.37
CA THR A 103 3.48 -6.45 -12.61
C THR A 103 2.10 -5.86 -12.35
N THR A 104 1.45 -6.30 -11.27
CA THR A 104 0.14 -5.77 -10.85
C THR A 104 0.27 -4.31 -10.42
N THR A 105 1.26 -4.01 -9.57
CA THR A 105 1.56 -2.65 -9.10
C THR A 105 1.80 -1.73 -10.30
N ASP A 106 2.68 -2.10 -11.20
CA ASP A 106 3.10 -1.27 -12.32
C ASP A 106 2.00 -1.05 -13.36
N ARG A 107 1.33 -2.13 -13.77
CA ARG A 107 0.43 -2.08 -14.94
C ARG A 107 -1.01 -1.76 -14.60
N ARG A 108 -1.45 -2.05 -13.37
CA ARG A 108 -2.86 -1.90 -12.98
C ARG A 108 -3.07 -0.78 -11.99
N VAL A 109 -2.20 -0.66 -10.99
CA VAL A 109 -2.41 0.25 -9.86
C VAL A 109 -1.69 1.58 -10.09
N CYS A 110 -0.41 1.53 -10.42
CA CYS A 110 0.48 2.69 -10.54
C CYS A 110 0.70 3.15 -11.99
N HIS A 111 -0.16 2.76 -12.94
CA HIS A 111 0.02 3.10 -14.35
C HIS A 111 0.12 4.62 -14.60
N ASP A 112 -0.80 5.41 -14.03
CA ASP A 112 -0.81 6.87 -14.20
C ASP A 112 0.42 7.53 -13.57
N PHE A 113 0.82 7.06 -12.38
CA PHE A 113 2.01 7.53 -11.69
C PHE A 113 3.28 7.18 -12.50
N ARG A 114 3.39 5.98 -13.04
CA ARG A 114 4.52 5.61 -13.92
C ARG A 114 4.58 6.51 -15.16
N ARG A 115 3.45 6.86 -15.76
CA ARG A 115 3.41 7.84 -16.87
C ARG A 115 3.93 9.21 -16.43
N PHE A 116 3.60 9.65 -15.22
CA PHE A 116 4.16 10.86 -14.63
C PHE A 116 5.68 10.76 -14.42
N VAL A 117 6.17 9.67 -13.82
CA VAL A 117 7.60 9.43 -13.57
C VAL A 117 8.39 9.41 -14.88
N ALA A 118 7.88 8.74 -15.92
CA ALA A 118 8.51 8.70 -17.24
C ALA A 118 8.72 10.10 -17.83
N LYS A 119 7.79 11.04 -17.57
CA LYS A 119 7.89 12.43 -18.03
C LYS A 119 8.77 13.28 -17.12
N ALA A 120 8.62 13.17 -15.81
CA ALA A 120 9.26 14.04 -14.83
C ALA A 120 10.72 13.63 -14.54
N ARG A 121 10.99 12.32 -14.45
CA ARG A 121 12.28 11.75 -14.07
C ARG A 121 12.60 10.48 -14.89
N PRO A 122 12.95 10.62 -16.19
CA PRO A 122 13.20 9.47 -17.07
C PRO A 122 14.29 8.51 -16.56
N GLY A 123 15.29 9.00 -15.83
CA GLY A 123 16.32 8.16 -15.22
C GLY A 123 15.78 7.23 -14.14
N MET A 124 14.89 7.74 -13.28
CA MET A 124 14.21 6.97 -12.24
C MET A 124 13.26 5.93 -12.86
N MET A 125 12.58 6.29 -13.95
CA MET A 125 11.75 5.35 -14.72
C MET A 125 12.56 4.15 -15.23
N ARG A 126 13.76 4.37 -15.78
CA ARG A 126 14.65 3.29 -16.23
C ARG A 126 15.08 2.36 -15.09
N ALA A 127 15.34 2.92 -13.91
CA ALA A 127 15.68 2.12 -12.73
C ALA A 127 14.49 1.26 -12.28
N TRP A 128 13.27 1.83 -12.33
CA TRP A 128 12.05 1.08 -12.07
C TRP A 128 11.85 -0.06 -13.08
N ASP A 129 12.00 0.20 -14.39
CA ASP A 129 11.81 -0.81 -15.44
C ASP A 129 12.80 -1.98 -15.35
N THR A 130 13.98 -1.77 -14.76
CA THR A 130 14.98 -2.83 -14.54
C THR A 130 14.78 -3.59 -13.22
N GLY A 131 13.70 -3.30 -12.49
CA GLY A 131 13.38 -3.97 -11.22
C GLY A 131 14.27 -3.55 -10.05
N ARG A 132 15.02 -2.44 -10.18
CA ARG A 132 15.84 -1.83 -9.12
C ARG A 132 15.43 -0.38 -8.87
N PRO A 133 14.14 -0.12 -8.55
CA PRO A 133 13.68 1.24 -8.29
C PRO A 133 14.33 1.83 -7.04
N ASP A 134 14.63 3.13 -7.11
CA ASP A 134 14.85 3.95 -5.91
C ASP A 134 13.49 4.19 -5.24
N MET A 135 13.12 3.30 -4.33
CA MET A 135 11.79 3.30 -3.71
C MET A 135 11.52 4.54 -2.86
N ALA A 136 12.53 5.03 -2.13
CA ALA A 136 12.42 6.26 -1.36
C ALA A 136 12.18 7.47 -2.29
N GLY A 137 12.99 7.59 -3.35
CA GLY A 137 12.81 8.64 -4.35
C GLY A 137 11.46 8.57 -5.09
N LEU A 138 10.91 7.36 -5.29
CA LEU A 138 9.57 7.19 -5.86
C LEU A 138 8.45 7.64 -4.92
N LEU A 139 8.56 7.36 -3.63
CA LEU A 139 7.60 7.84 -2.63
C LEU A 139 7.62 9.37 -2.51
N ASP A 140 8.80 9.98 -2.55
CA ASP A 140 8.93 11.44 -2.58
C ASP A 140 8.28 12.03 -3.84
N LEU A 141 8.61 11.48 -5.01
CA LEU A 141 8.05 11.91 -6.29
C LEU A 141 6.54 11.67 -6.39
N PHE A 142 6.00 10.71 -5.64
CA PHE A 142 4.56 10.46 -5.58
C PHE A 142 3.81 11.67 -5.02
N GLN A 143 4.38 12.41 -4.06
CA GLN A 143 3.74 13.61 -3.52
C GLN A 143 3.60 14.71 -4.59
N ASP A 144 4.60 14.87 -5.45
CA ASP A 144 4.55 15.79 -6.59
C ASP A 144 3.47 15.39 -7.61
N TYR A 145 3.43 14.10 -7.96
CA TYR A 145 2.38 13.54 -8.82
C TYR A 145 1.00 13.81 -8.24
N TYR A 146 0.84 13.54 -6.95
CA TYR A 146 -0.43 13.66 -6.26
C TYR A 146 -0.91 15.11 -6.20
N ALA A 147 -0.02 16.06 -5.92
CA ALA A 147 -0.32 17.49 -5.99
C ALA A 147 -0.77 17.90 -7.39
N ALA A 148 -0.02 17.50 -8.44
CA ALA A 148 -0.37 17.79 -9.82
C ALA A 148 -1.73 17.20 -10.21
N ALA A 149 -1.99 15.94 -9.85
CA ALA A 149 -3.24 15.25 -10.13
C ALA A 149 -4.45 15.91 -9.44
N ARG A 150 -4.28 16.44 -8.22
CA ARG A 150 -5.33 17.21 -7.53
C ARG A 150 -5.59 18.57 -8.18
N HIS A 151 -4.53 19.27 -8.60
CA HIS A 151 -4.67 20.54 -9.31
C HIS A 151 -5.43 20.36 -10.63
N THR A 152 -5.08 19.37 -11.45
CA THR A 152 -5.80 19.07 -12.70
C THR A 152 -7.27 18.73 -12.44
N ARG A 153 -7.59 18.00 -11.37
CA ARG A 153 -8.98 17.69 -11.00
C ARG A 153 -9.77 18.94 -10.64
N LYS A 154 -9.21 19.84 -9.83
CA LYS A 154 -9.87 21.10 -9.46
C LYS A 154 -10.14 22.00 -10.67
N THR A 155 -9.20 22.07 -11.62
CA THR A 155 -9.36 22.93 -12.81
C THR A 155 -10.22 22.30 -13.91
N GLY A 156 -10.29 20.97 -13.97
CA GLY A 156 -11.15 20.24 -14.90
C GLY A 156 -12.63 20.18 -14.51
N HIS A 157 -12.98 20.47 -13.25
CA HIS A 157 -14.37 20.50 -12.77
C HIS A 157 -15.10 21.84 -13.03
N ASN A 158 -14.38 22.86 -13.54
CA ASN A 158 -14.91 24.17 -13.90
C ASN A 158 -15.12 24.33 -15.43
N ARG A 159 -15.35 23.24 -16.16
CA ARG A 159 -15.74 23.28 -17.58
C ARG A 159 -16.97 22.42 -17.83
#